data_AF-A0A4Z0J8K0-F1
#
_entry.id   AF-A0A4Z0J8K0-F1
#
_cell.length_a   1.000
_cell.length_b   1.000
_cell.length_c   1.000
_cell.angle_alpha   90.00
_cell.angle_beta   90.00
_cell.angle_gamma   90.00
#
_symmetry.space_group_name_H-M   'P 1'
#
loop_
_entity.id
_entity.type
_entity.pdbx_description
1 polymer ?
#
loop_
_entity_poly.entity_id
_entity_poly.type
_entity_poly.pdbx_seq_one_letter_code
_entity_poly.pdbx_strand_id
1 'polypeptide(L)'
;MENSHSGLKVRSMVEMALFAGCAYVLMFVSVPLIPIVPYMKLDLSDLVVLLGMSLFGPAGAVMIAAVKELLYFVSTGMDIVNFIGVLTAFIADIAYILPISYVLKRKQAEAQPTLSRQIGAVVAGTLTLTVVLSLANWWVITPLYLKVWGMSLGLPVNKLILLGVIPFNLLKGVILGILFILLSRRMAPWLAKHTLS
;
A
#
# COMPACT_ATOMS: atom_id res chain seq x y z
N MET A 1 -26.49 -11.19 29.71
CA MET A 1 -26.24 -10.25 28.60
C MET A 1 -24.88 -10.61 28.03
N GLU A 2 -24.87 -11.51 27.05
CA GLU A 2 -23.65 -12.08 26.47
C GLU A 2 -23.08 -11.15 25.39
N ASN A 3 -21.77 -11.03 25.35
CA ASN A 3 -21.00 -10.02 24.60
C ASN A 3 -21.18 -10.12 23.07
N SER A 4 -22.23 -9.53 22.50
CA SER A 4 -22.37 -9.44 21.03
C SER A 4 -21.24 -8.66 20.35
N HIS A 5 -20.55 -7.77 21.09
CA HIS A 5 -19.39 -7.03 20.61
C HIS A 5 -18.11 -7.88 20.44
N SER A 6 -18.01 -9.05 21.09
CA SER A 6 -16.81 -9.89 21.02
C SER A 6 -16.72 -10.66 19.68
N GLY A 7 -17.84 -11.19 19.19
CA GLY A 7 -17.91 -11.92 17.93
C GLY A 7 -17.60 -11.05 16.71
N LEU A 8 -18.03 -9.78 16.72
CA LEU A 8 -17.71 -8.81 15.67
C LEU A 8 -16.21 -8.51 15.60
N LYS A 9 -15.53 -8.40 16.75
CA LYS A 9 -14.07 -8.18 16.79
C LYS A 9 -13.27 -9.38 16.29
N VAL A 10 -13.66 -10.60 16.69
CA VAL A 10 -12.97 -11.83 16.23
C VAL A 10 -13.15 -12.00 14.72
N ARG A 11 -14.36 -11.78 14.20
CA ARG A 11 -14.62 -11.85 12.76
C ARG A 11 -13.74 -10.88 11.97
N SER A 12 -13.67 -9.60 12.37
CA SER A 12 -12.82 -8.62 11.70
C SER A 12 -11.33 -9.00 11.75
N MET A 13 -10.86 -9.59 12.85
CA MET A 13 -9.48 -10.09 12.93
C MET A 13 -9.21 -11.21 11.92
N VAL A 14 -10.13 -12.18 11.80
CA VAL A 14 -10.01 -13.28 10.83
C VAL A 14 -10.04 -12.75 9.41
N GLU A 15 -10.96 -11.85 9.08
CA GLU A 15 -11.05 -11.26 7.74
C GLU A 15 -9.79 -10.44 7.40
N MET A 16 -9.26 -9.64 8.34
CA MET A 16 -7.98 -8.93 8.14
C MET A 16 -6.82 -9.90 7.91
N ALA A 17 -6.76 -11.03 8.64
CA ALA A 17 -5.74 -12.05 8.42
C ALA A 17 -5.85 -12.69 7.02
N LEU A 18 -7.06 -12.95 6.53
CA LEU A 18 -7.28 -13.44 5.17
C LEU A 18 -6.83 -12.40 4.12
N PHE A 19 -7.14 -11.12 4.32
CA PHE A 19 -6.66 -10.05 3.44
C PHE A 19 -5.13 -9.98 3.43
N ALA A 20 -4.47 -10.08 4.59
CA ALA A 20 -3.02 -10.08 4.68
C ALA A 20 -2.39 -11.29 3.98
N GLY A 21 -2.98 -12.48 4.14
CA GLY A 21 -2.55 -13.70 3.44
C GLY A 21 -2.70 -13.60 1.91
N CYS A 22 -3.83 -13.06 1.42
CA CYS A 22 -4.03 -12.80 0.00
C CYS A 22 -3.02 -11.79 -0.54
N ALA A 23 -2.81 -10.68 0.18
CA ALA A 23 -1.84 -9.66 -0.19
C ALA A 23 -0.42 -10.25 -0.26
N TYR A 24 -0.02 -11.03 0.74
CA TYR A 24 1.25 -11.75 0.78
C TYR A 24 1.47 -12.63 -0.48
N VAL A 25 0.49 -13.45 -0.85
CA VAL A 25 0.60 -14.30 -2.05
C VAL A 25 0.76 -13.46 -3.32
N LEU A 26 0.07 -12.32 -3.41
CA LEU A 26 0.15 -11.44 -4.58
C LEU A 26 1.51 -10.73 -4.71
N MET A 27 2.30 -10.57 -3.64
CA MET A 27 3.64 -9.98 -3.72
C MET A 27 4.61 -10.80 -4.59
N PHE A 28 4.40 -12.12 -4.68
CA PHE A 28 5.21 -12.99 -5.55
C PHE A 28 4.94 -12.75 -7.03
N VAL A 29 3.80 -12.16 -7.38
CA VAL A 29 3.43 -11.78 -8.74
C VAL A 29 3.69 -10.30 -8.92
N SER A 30 4.97 -9.93 -8.96
CA SER A 30 5.43 -8.55 -9.04
C SER A 30 6.20 -8.27 -10.34
N VAL A 31 6.01 -7.07 -10.88
CA VAL A 31 6.58 -6.64 -12.17
C VAL A 31 7.40 -5.35 -11.98
N PRO A 32 8.67 -5.30 -12.40
CA PRO A 32 9.43 -4.06 -12.40
C PRO A 32 8.90 -3.13 -13.51
N LEU A 33 8.50 -1.90 -13.14
CA LEU A 33 7.94 -0.94 -14.10
C LEU A 33 9.03 -0.11 -14.80
N ILE A 34 10.09 0.24 -14.07
CA ILE A 34 11.13 1.16 -14.54
C ILE A 34 12.48 0.42 -14.58
N PRO A 35 13.08 0.18 -15.77
CA PRO A 35 14.29 -0.61 -15.90
C PRO A 35 15.51 -0.09 -15.12
N ILE A 36 15.62 1.22 -14.89
CA ILE A 36 16.74 1.83 -14.16
C ILE A 36 16.70 1.57 -12.64
N VAL A 37 15.53 1.17 -12.13
CA VAL A 37 15.30 0.83 -10.71
C VAL A 37 14.59 -0.52 -10.62
N PRO A 38 15.21 -1.63 -11.07
CA PRO A 38 14.54 -2.92 -11.24
C PRO A 38 14.16 -3.58 -9.91
N TYR A 39 14.71 -3.09 -8.79
CA TYR A 39 14.36 -3.48 -7.43
C TYR A 39 13.00 -2.91 -6.98
N MET A 40 12.50 -1.86 -7.64
CA MET A 40 11.16 -1.31 -7.38
C MET A 40 10.13 -2.04 -8.24
N LYS A 41 9.23 -2.79 -7.61
CA LYS A 41 8.24 -3.61 -8.29
C LYS A 41 6.81 -3.21 -7.95
N LEU A 42 5.96 -3.27 -8.95
CA LEU A 42 4.51 -3.16 -8.79
C LEU A 42 3.93 -4.57 -8.60
N ASP A 43 3.03 -4.70 -7.63
CA ASP A 43 2.21 -5.88 -7.43
C ASP A 43 0.80 -5.47 -7.00
N LEU A 44 -0.12 -6.44 -6.94
CA LEU A 44 -1.52 -6.21 -6.57
C LEU A 44 -1.76 -6.35 -5.06
N SER A 45 -0.73 -6.56 -4.24
CA SER A 45 -0.90 -6.70 -2.79
C SER A 45 -1.41 -5.40 -2.16
N ASP A 46 -0.88 -4.26 -2.58
CA ASP A 46 -1.28 -2.93 -2.10
C ASP A 46 -2.75 -2.61 -2.42
N LEU A 47 -3.27 -3.13 -3.53
CA LEU A 47 -4.68 -3.05 -3.87
C LEU A 47 -5.55 -3.79 -2.86
N VAL A 48 -5.13 -4.98 -2.43
CA VAL A 48 -5.82 -5.73 -1.36
C VAL A 48 -5.82 -4.93 -0.06
N VAL A 49 -4.71 -4.27 0.28
CA VAL A 49 -4.63 -3.40 1.46
C VAL A 49 -5.60 -2.21 1.35
N LEU A 50 -5.69 -1.55 0.19
CA LEU A 50 -6.65 -0.45 -0.05
C LEU A 50 -8.11 -0.88 0.04
N LEU A 51 -8.43 -2.11 -0.42
CA LEU A 51 -9.75 -2.67 -0.22
C LEU A 51 -10.02 -2.96 1.27
N GLY A 52 -9.00 -3.48 1.98
CA GLY A 52 -9.03 -3.65 3.44
C GLY A 52 -9.27 -2.33 4.18
N MET A 53 -8.71 -1.22 3.72
CA MET A 53 -8.99 0.12 4.25
C MET A 53 -10.48 0.49 4.16
N SER A 54 -11.15 0.10 3.07
CA SER A 54 -12.58 0.40 2.90
C SER A 54 -13.47 -0.42 3.84
N LEU A 55 -12.98 -1.54 4.35
CA LEU A 55 -13.71 -2.47 5.22
C LEU A 55 -13.41 -2.23 6.70
N PHE A 56 -12.13 -2.09 7.04
CA PHE A 56 -11.63 -2.09 8.42
C PHE A 56 -11.09 -0.71 8.84
N GLY A 57 -11.19 0.28 7.94
CA GLY A 57 -10.62 1.61 8.14
C GLY A 57 -9.09 1.63 8.01
N PRO A 58 -8.47 2.81 8.22
CA PRO A 58 -7.02 2.99 8.03
C PRO A 58 -6.19 2.15 9.00
N ALA A 59 -6.63 1.98 10.25
CA ALA A 59 -5.89 1.16 11.21
C ALA A 59 -5.87 -0.32 10.81
N GLY A 60 -6.99 -0.87 10.36
CA GLY A 60 -7.05 -2.25 9.85
C GLY A 60 -6.19 -2.45 8.60
N ALA A 61 -6.18 -1.47 7.69
CA ALA A 61 -5.31 -1.50 6.52
C ALA A 61 -3.82 -1.49 6.88
N VAL A 62 -3.41 -0.64 7.84
CA VAL A 62 -2.02 -0.64 8.33
C VAL A 62 -1.65 -1.99 8.95
N MET A 63 -2.57 -2.63 9.68
CA MET A 63 -2.34 -3.98 10.22
C MET A 63 -2.20 -5.03 9.10
N ILE A 64 -3.06 -4.98 8.08
CA ILE A 64 -2.97 -5.87 6.91
C ILE A 64 -1.61 -5.70 6.21
N ALA A 65 -1.18 -4.45 5.98
CA ALA A 65 0.13 -4.14 5.40
C ALA A 65 1.28 -4.66 6.28
N ALA A 66 1.22 -4.46 7.59
CA ALA A 66 2.28 -4.93 8.49
C ALA A 66 2.40 -6.46 8.45
N VAL A 67 1.26 -7.17 8.47
CA VAL A 67 1.25 -8.64 8.46
C VAL A 67 1.71 -9.19 7.10
N LYS A 68 1.25 -8.62 5.96
CA LYS A 68 1.68 -9.10 4.64
C LYS A 68 3.20 -8.98 4.47
N GLU A 69 3.76 -7.85 4.92
CA GLU A 69 5.18 -7.51 4.78
C GLU A 69 6.04 -8.38 5.71
N LEU A 70 5.57 -8.63 6.93
CA LEU A 70 6.22 -9.57 7.85
C LEU A 70 6.25 -11.00 7.30
N LEU A 71 5.14 -11.48 6.73
CA LEU A 71 5.07 -12.79 6.10
C LEU A 71 6.03 -12.89 4.91
N TYR A 72 6.09 -11.84 4.08
CA TYR A 72 7.02 -11.78 2.96
C TYR A 72 8.48 -11.81 3.43
N PHE A 73 8.84 -11.04 4.45
CA PHE A 73 10.18 -11.03 5.03
C PHE A 73 10.61 -12.39 5.56
N VAL A 74 9.77 -13.02 6.39
CA VAL A 74 10.10 -14.31 7.01
C VAL A 74 10.22 -15.42 5.96
N SER A 75 9.41 -15.38 4.90
CA SER A 75 9.40 -16.43 3.86
C SER A 75 10.44 -16.25 2.76
N THR A 76 10.89 -15.03 2.48
CA THR A 76 11.86 -14.76 1.39
C THR A 76 13.30 -14.58 1.88
N GLY A 77 13.50 -14.53 3.19
CA GLY A 77 14.82 -14.46 3.82
C GLY A 77 14.96 -13.25 4.73
N MET A 78 15.40 -13.47 5.97
CA MET A 78 15.54 -12.43 6.98
C MET A 78 16.90 -11.73 6.92
N ASP A 79 17.34 -11.35 5.72
CA ASP A 79 18.57 -10.58 5.52
C ASP A 79 18.28 -9.06 5.44
N ILE A 80 19.36 -8.27 5.55
CA ILE A 80 19.27 -6.82 5.60
C ILE A 80 18.75 -6.18 4.29
N VAL A 81 19.01 -6.80 3.14
CA VAL A 81 18.56 -6.28 1.83
C VAL A 81 17.04 -6.45 1.73
N ASN A 82 16.55 -7.64 2.07
CA ASN A 82 15.12 -7.91 2.14
C ASN A 82 14.41 -7.05 3.19
N PHE A 83 15.03 -6.84 4.36
CA PHE A 83 14.48 -5.96 5.40
C PHE A 83 14.25 -4.53 4.91
N ILE A 84 15.23 -3.96 4.18
CA ILE A 84 15.10 -2.62 3.59
C ILE A 84 13.93 -2.58 2.59
N GLY A 85 13.80 -3.61 1.75
CA GLY A 85 12.71 -3.71 0.77
C GLY A 85 11.33 -3.75 1.41
N VAL A 86 11.14 -4.66 2.36
CA VAL A 86 9.88 -4.85 3.11
C VAL A 86 9.51 -3.60 3.90
N LEU A 87 10.48 -2.97 4.59
CA LEU A 87 10.22 -1.74 5.32
C LEU A 87 9.83 -0.59 4.36
N THR A 88 10.47 -0.52 3.20
CA THR A 88 10.13 0.48 2.17
C THR A 88 8.73 0.28 1.62
N ALA A 89 8.33 -0.97 1.35
CA ALA A 89 6.99 -1.31 0.89
C ALA A 89 5.93 -0.98 1.95
N PHE A 90 6.19 -1.29 3.21
CA PHE A 90 5.30 -0.91 4.32
C PHE A 90 5.13 0.61 4.47
N ILE A 91 6.22 1.38 4.35
CA ILE A 91 6.15 2.85 4.35
C ILE A 91 5.33 3.35 3.16
N ALA A 92 5.50 2.74 1.98
CA ALA A 92 4.74 3.08 0.78
C ALA A 92 3.22 2.88 0.99
N ASP A 93 2.83 1.74 1.57
CA ASP A 93 1.43 1.46 1.91
C ASP A 93 0.85 2.54 2.81
N ILE A 94 1.53 2.85 3.92
CA ILE A 94 1.07 3.88 4.87
C ILE A 94 0.95 5.25 4.18
N ALA A 95 1.98 5.64 3.43
CA ALA A 95 2.03 6.93 2.73
C ALA A 95 0.93 7.06 1.67
N TYR A 96 0.47 5.95 1.09
CA TYR A 96 -0.60 5.95 0.10
C TYR A 96 -1.99 5.89 0.75
N ILE A 97 -2.18 5.00 1.74
CA ILE A 97 -3.48 4.70 2.35
C ILE A 97 -3.98 5.83 3.23
N LEU A 98 -3.12 6.42 4.07
CA LEU A 98 -3.54 7.45 5.03
C LEU A 98 -4.19 8.67 4.38
N PRO A 99 -3.58 9.35 3.39
CA PRO A 99 -4.21 10.49 2.71
C PRO A 99 -5.49 10.10 1.97
N ILE A 100 -5.55 8.91 1.34
CA ILE A 100 -6.77 8.43 0.69
C ILE A 100 -7.88 8.30 1.75
N SER A 101 -7.59 7.63 2.86
CA SER A 101 -8.54 7.44 3.95
C SER A 101 -9.06 8.77 4.51
N TYR A 102 -8.18 9.78 4.63
CA TYR A 102 -8.53 11.10 5.15
C TYR A 102 -9.50 11.83 4.21
N VAL A 103 -9.21 11.87 2.91
CA VAL A 103 -10.11 12.49 1.91
C VAL A 103 -11.44 11.75 1.84
N LEU A 104 -11.44 10.42 1.93
CA LEU A 104 -12.65 9.58 1.91
C LEU A 104 -13.43 9.56 3.24
N LYS A 105 -12.87 10.03 4.36
CA LYS A 105 -13.59 10.21 5.63
C LYS A 105 -14.29 11.56 5.77
N ARG A 106 -13.77 12.64 5.18
CA ARG A 106 -14.22 14.03 5.43
C ARG A 106 -15.73 14.35 5.20
N LYS A 107 -16.47 13.51 4.48
CA LYS A 107 -17.94 13.61 4.32
C LYS A 107 -18.56 12.21 4.43
N GLN A 108 -18.96 11.82 5.64
CA GLN A 108 -19.54 10.50 5.97
C GLN A 108 -21.03 10.35 5.59
N ALA A 109 -21.66 11.36 4.99
CA ALA A 109 -23.11 11.38 4.77
C ALA A 109 -23.59 10.48 3.61
N GLU A 110 -22.70 9.97 2.76
CA GLU A 110 -23.06 9.17 1.58
C GLU A 110 -22.51 7.74 1.70
N ALA A 111 -23.36 6.75 1.43
CA ALA A 111 -23.00 5.32 1.44
C ALA A 111 -21.89 4.98 0.42
N GLN A 112 -21.69 5.82 -0.60
CA GLN A 112 -20.63 5.68 -1.60
C GLN A 112 -20.04 7.05 -1.96
N PRO A 113 -18.71 7.26 -1.86
CA PRO A 113 -18.10 8.50 -2.30
C PRO A 113 -18.30 8.77 -3.81
N THR A 114 -18.55 10.03 -4.16
CA THR A 114 -18.58 10.48 -5.56
C THR A 114 -17.28 10.17 -6.31
N LEU A 115 -17.35 10.03 -7.63
CA LEU A 115 -16.19 9.65 -8.45
C LEU A 115 -15.09 10.70 -8.35
N SER A 116 -15.45 11.98 -8.39
CA SER A 116 -14.53 13.10 -8.22
C SER A 116 -13.79 13.06 -6.88
N ARG A 117 -14.47 12.66 -5.80
CA ARG A 117 -13.85 12.51 -4.49
C ARG A 117 -12.89 11.33 -4.43
N GLN A 118 -13.22 10.21 -5.04
CA GLN A 118 -12.30 9.07 -5.12
C GLN A 118 -11.06 9.40 -5.96
N ILE A 119 -11.23 10.10 -7.08
CA ILE A 119 -10.12 10.60 -7.89
C ILE A 119 -9.25 11.56 -7.06
N GLY A 120 -9.86 12.53 -6.37
CA GLY A 120 -9.13 13.46 -5.50
C GLY A 120 -8.36 12.75 -4.37
N ALA A 121 -8.94 11.69 -3.80
CA ALA A 121 -8.28 10.87 -2.78
C ALA A 121 -7.06 10.14 -3.37
N VAL A 122 -7.20 9.50 -4.53
CA VAL A 122 -6.11 8.81 -5.25
C VAL A 122 -4.99 9.78 -5.64
N VAL A 123 -5.32 10.98 -6.10
CA VAL A 123 -4.32 12.02 -6.41
C VAL A 123 -3.56 12.43 -5.15
N ALA A 124 -4.25 12.71 -4.05
CA ALA A 124 -3.61 13.04 -2.78
C ALA A 124 -2.71 11.90 -2.28
N GLY A 125 -3.18 10.66 -2.38
CA GLY A 125 -2.39 9.47 -2.07
C GLY A 125 -1.15 9.35 -2.94
N THR A 126 -1.30 9.47 -4.25
CA THR A 126 -0.18 9.29 -5.21
C THR A 126 0.91 10.32 -4.99
N LEU A 127 0.52 11.58 -4.76
CA LEU A 127 1.47 12.65 -4.46
C LEU A 127 2.18 12.43 -3.12
N THR A 128 1.43 12.02 -2.08
CA THR A 128 2.02 11.73 -0.75
C THR A 128 2.99 10.56 -0.83
N LEU A 129 2.59 9.45 -1.45
CA LEU A 129 3.43 8.27 -1.73
C LEU A 129 4.72 8.69 -2.43
N THR A 130 4.60 9.45 -3.52
CA THR A 130 5.74 9.88 -4.34
C THR A 130 6.69 10.76 -3.54
N VAL A 131 6.17 11.76 -2.82
CA VAL A 131 7.00 12.68 -2.01
C VAL A 131 7.71 11.91 -0.89
N VAL A 132 6.97 11.12 -0.11
CA VAL A 132 7.53 10.36 1.01
C VAL A 132 8.60 9.40 0.54
N LEU A 133 8.34 8.59 -0.49
CA LEU A 133 9.34 7.65 -0.98
C LEU A 133 10.51 8.32 -1.69
N SER A 134 10.31 9.46 -2.34
CA SER A 134 11.43 10.20 -2.94
C SER A 134 12.38 10.75 -1.88
N LEU A 135 11.84 11.34 -0.80
CA LEU A 135 12.63 11.83 0.32
C LEU A 135 13.33 10.68 1.07
N ALA A 136 12.59 9.59 1.34
CA ALA A 136 13.16 8.42 2.00
C ALA A 136 14.27 7.76 1.16
N ASN A 137 14.11 7.67 -0.17
CA ASN A 137 15.14 7.18 -1.07
C ASN A 137 16.33 8.13 -1.19
N TRP A 138 16.12 9.44 -1.10
CA TRP A 138 17.20 10.42 -1.11
C TRP A 138 18.11 10.29 0.11
N TRP A 139 17.53 10.28 1.30
CA TRP A 139 18.30 10.38 2.54
C TRP A 139 18.72 9.04 3.12
N VAL A 140 17.91 7.99 2.94
CA VAL A 140 18.08 6.75 3.71
C VAL A 140 18.12 5.52 2.83
N ILE A 141 17.05 5.24 2.08
CA ILE A 141 16.84 3.92 1.45
C ILE A 141 17.88 3.65 0.37
N THR A 142 18.03 4.51 -0.64
CA THR A 142 18.98 4.27 -1.74
C THR A 142 20.43 4.26 -1.26
N PRO A 143 20.90 5.23 -0.44
CA PRO A 143 22.27 5.18 0.10
C PRO A 143 22.55 3.92 0.91
N LEU A 144 21.62 3.51 1.77
CA LEU A 144 21.76 2.30 2.58
C LEU A 144 21.80 1.04 1.71
N TYR A 145 20.90 0.96 0.72
CA TYR A 145 20.82 -0.16 -0.21
C TYR A 145 22.12 -0.31 -1.02
N LEU A 146 22.66 0.77 -1.57
CA LEU A 146 23.94 0.76 -2.31
C LEU A 146 25.11 0.31 -1.42
N LYS A 147 25.15 0.75 -0.16
CA LYS A 147 26.20 0.38 0.80
C LYS A 147 26.16 -1.09 1.17
N VAL A 148 24.96 -1.62 1.41
CA VAL A 148 24.76 -3.00 1.90
C VAL A 148 24.86 -4.00 0.76
N TRP A 149 24.31 -3.68 -0.41
CA TRP A 149 24.29 -4.59 -1.56
C TRP A 149 25.59 -4.57 -2.37
N GLY A 150 26.48 -3.60 -2.10
CA GLY A 150 27.78 -3.48 -2.76
C GLY A 150 27.70 -3.16 -4.26
N MET A 151 26.51 -2.83 -4.77
CA MET A 151 26.27 -2.51 -6.17
C MET A 151 26.40 -1.01 -6.40
N SER A 152 27.20 -0.61 -7.39
CA SER A 152 27.13 0.74 -7.96
C SER A 152 26.14 0.76 -9.11
N LEU A 153 25.03 1.47 -8.99
CA LEU A 153 24.02 1.61 -10.05
C LEU A 153 24.46 2.53 -11.22
N GLY A 154 25.75 2.88 -11.29
CA GLY A 154 26.34 3.69 -12.38
C GLY A 154 25.86 5.14 -12.47
N LEU A 155 24.88 5.53 -11.63
CA LEU A 155 24.28 6.86 -11.61
C LEU A 155 24.29 7.44 -10.21
N PRO A 156 24.46 8.77 -10.08
CA PRO A 156 24.33 9.44 -8.80
C PRO A 156 22.88 9.37 -8.29
N VAL A 157 22.74 9.30 -6.97
CA VAL A 157 21.46 9.05 -6.26
C VAL A 157 20.36 10.03 -6.68
N ASN A 158 20.71 11.30 -6.91
CA ASN A 158 19.77 12.32 -7.38
C ASN A 158 19.11 11.98 -8.73
N LYS A 159 19.89 11.44 -9.68
CA LYS A 159 19.37 11.02 -10.99
C LYS A 159 18.51 9.76 -10.86
N LEU A 160 18.89 8.81 -10.00
CA LEU A 160 18.07 7.62 -9.72
C LEU A 160 16.71 7.99 -9.15
N ILE A 161 16.66 9.00 -8.29
CA ILE A 161 15.39 9.44 -7.70
C ILE A 161 14.52 10.14 -8.74
N LEU A 162 15.12 11.07 -9.49
CA LEU A 162 14.41 11.84 -10.50
C LEU A 162 13.86 10.97 -11.64
N LEU A 163 14.67 10.03 -12.14
CA LEU A 163 14.37 9.24 -13.33
C LEU A 163 13.80 7.84 -13.01
N GLY A 164 13.91 7.39 -11.76
CA GLY A 164 13.47 6.08 -11.32
C GLY A 164 12.38 6.16 -10.25
N VAL A 165 12.74 6.63 -9.05
CA VAL A 165 11.86 6.59 -7.87
C VAL A 165 10.59 7.43 -8.06
N ILE A 166 10.71 8.67 -8.53
CA ILE A 166 9.56 9.55 -8.78
C ILE A 166 8.60 8.95 -9.83
N PRO A 167 9.04 8.63 -11.06
CA PRO A 167 8.13 8.10 -12.07
C PRO A 167 7.55 6.74 -11.68
N PHE A 168 8.32 5.88 -11.02
CA PHE A 168 7.82 4.61 -10.50
C PHE A 168 6.65 4.81 -9.54
N ASN A 169 6.79 5.68 -8.53
CA ASN A 169 5.76 5.88 -7.51
C ASN A 169 4.53 6.60 -8.04
N LEU A 170 4.69 7.51 -9.01
CA LEU A 170 3.57 8.12 -9.72
C LEU A 170 2.76 7.07 -10.49
N LEU A 171 3.42 6.22 -11.28
CA LEU A 171 2.76 5.15 -12.03
C LEU A 171 2.09 4.15 -11.09
N LYS A 172 2.81 3.71 -10.04
CA LYS A 172 2.29 2.79 -9.03
C LYS A 172 1.02 3.33 -8.38
N GLY A 173 1.05 4.58 -7.91
CA GLY A 173 -0.12 5.23 -7.32
C GLY A 173 -1.30 5.32 -8.28
N VAL A 174 -1.08 5.77 -9.52
CA VAL A 174 -2.15 5.89 -10.53
C VAL A 174 -2.76 4.52 -10.85
N ILE A 175 -1.95 3.49 -11.11
CA ILE A 175 -2.44 2.15 -11.46
C ILE A 175 -3.26 1.56 -10.32
N LEU A 176 -2.71 1.55 -9.10
CA LEU A 176 -3.41 1.03 -7.92
C LEU A 176 -4.66 1.84 -7.61
N GLY A 177 -4.61 3.16 -7.79
CA GLY A 177 -5.74 4.06 -7.60
C GLY A 177 -6.88 3.81 -8.56
N ILE A 178 -6.60 3.63 -9.86
CA ILE A 178 -7.61 3.27 -10.86
C ILE A 178 -8.28 1.94 -10.49
N LEU A 179 -7.48 0.91 -10.18
CA LEU A 179 -8.01 -0.40 -9.79
C LEU A 179 -8.86 -0.32 -8.51
N PHE A 180 -8.41 0.45 -7.52
CA PHE A 180 -9.15 0.69 -6.29
C PHE A 180 -10.51 1.36 -6.56
N ILE A 181 -10.57 2.38 -7.41
CA ILE A 181 -11.83 3.05 -7.77
C ILE A 181 -12.80 2.07 -8.44
N LEU A 182 -12.32 1.30 -9.41
CA LEU A 182 -13.15 0.34 -10.14
C LEU A 182 -13.72 -0.73 -9.20
N LEU A 183 -12.87 -1.33 -8.36
CA LEU A 183 -13.27 -2.38 -7.44
C LEU A 183 -14.14 -1.86 -6.30
N SER A 184 -13.78 -0.75 -5.66
CA SER A 184 -14.59 -0.16 -4.57
C SER A 184 -16.00 0.22 -5.05
N ARG A 185 -16.14 0.69 -6.30
CA ARG A 185 -17.45 0.97 -6.89
C ARG A 185 -18.25 -0.28 -7.18
N ARG A 186 -17.62 -1.31 -7.74
CA ARG A 186 -18.26 -2.61 -7.99
C ARG A 186 -18.69 -3.31 -6.70
N MET A 187 -17.91 -3.16 -5.64
CA MET A 187 -18.17 -3.75 -4.33
C MET A 187 -19.16 -2.94 -3.49
N ALA A 188 -19.49 -1.69 -3.85
CA ALA A 188 -20.34 -0.82 -3.03
C ALA A 188 -21.69 -1.44 -2.61
N PRO A 189 -22.44 -2.17 -3.47
CA PRO A 189 -23.68 -2.82 -3.06
C PRO A 189 -23.48 -3.93 -2.02
N TRP A 190 -22.32 -4.59 -2.05
CA TRP A 190 -21.95 -5.64 -1.10
C TRP A 190 -21.44 -5.02 0.22
N LEU A 191 -20.63 -3.97 0.12
CA LEU A 191 -20.13 -3.18 1.25
C LEU A 191 -21.29 -2.60 2.05
N ALA A 192 -22.27 -1.97 1.40
CA ALA A 192 -23.43 -1.40 2.09
C ALA A 192 -24.22 -2.41 2.96
N LYS A 193 -24.11 -3.72 2.68
CA LYS A 193 -24.75 -4.79 3.45
C LYS A 193 -23.89 -5.32 4.61
N HIS A 194 -22.59 -5.04 4.60
CA HIS A 194 -21.61 -5.65 5.52
C HIS A 194 -20.72 -4.65 6.25
N THR A 195 -20.82 -3.34 5.95
CA THR A 195 -20.19 -2.30 6.76
C THR A 195 -20.89 -2.28 8.12
N LEU A 196 -20.18 -2.74 9.15
CA LEU A 196 -20.66 -2.74 10.52
C LEU A 196 -20.77 -1.28 11.00
N SER A 197 -22.01 -0.79 11.11
CA SER A 197 -22.34 0.43 11.87
C SER A 197 -22.21 0.16 13.37
#